data_AF-A0A9N9AS07-F1
#
_entry.id   AF-A0A9N9AS07-F1
#
_cell.length_a   1.000
_cell.length_b   1.000
_cell.length_c   1.000
_cell.angle_alpha   90.00
_cell.angle_beta   90.00
_cell.angle_gamma   90.00
#
_symmetry.space_group_name_H-M   'P 1'
#
loop_
_entity.id
_entity.type
_entity.pdbx_description
1 polymer ?
#
loop_
_entity_poly.entity_id
_entity_poly.type
_entity_poly.pdbx_seq_one_letter_code
_entity_poly.pdbx_strand_id
1 'polypeptide(L)'
;KSSGVSWSLPSPIKEDGKISSQSTAVVVLPRSTNTESLTILDNRTNKIYEVPITNNTIPAIKFKEISANGGPGSREEDESNKGLRVYDPAFQNTAVCQSKITYINGDGGVLRYRGYPIEQLAEKSTYLEVAYLLIYGELPSKSQYSIFSHEVMHHTFVHFNVTELMRKFNYDAHPMGMFISGISALSTFHPDANPALAVNGSDLFKLNETARNKQIFRLLGKTPTLAA
;
A
#
# COMPACT_ATOMS: atom_id res chain seq x y z
N LYS A 1 -19.55 -3.34 -68.44
CA LYS A 1 -19.73 -3.70 -67.01
C LYS A 1 -18.52 -3.18 -66.24
N SER A 2 -18.76 -2.35 -65.23
CA SER A 2 -17.94 -2.16 -64.02
C SER A 2 -16.57 -1.48 -64.18
N SER A 3 -16.50 -0.14 -64.26
CA SER A 3 -16.30 0.78 -63.11
C SER A 3 -14.92 0.68 -62.45
N GLY A 4 -13.93 1.39 -63.00
CA GLY A 4 -12.67 1.68 -62.32
C GLY A 4 -12.91 2.79 -61.29
N VAL A 5 -12.97 2.42 -60.01
CA VAL A 5 -13.15 3.35 -58.91
C VAL A 5 -11.80 4.04 -58.65
N SER A 6 -11.72 5.34 -58.97
CA SER A 6 -10.61 6.20 -58.58
C SER A 6 -10.67 6.47 -57.08
N TRP A 7 -9.64 6.09 -56.34
CA TRP A 7 -9.50 6.40 -54.92
C TRP A 7 -8.85 7.77 -54.76
N SER A 8 -9.59 8.78 -54.33
CA SER A 8 -9.06 10.07 -53.89
C SER A 8 -9.11 10.18 -52.38
N LEU A 9 -7.95 10.35 -51.74
CA LEU A 9 -7.83 10.65 -50.31
C LEU A 9 -8.47 12.02 -50.02
N PRO A 10 -9.29 12.18 -48.97
CA PRO A 10 -9.73 13.49 -48.52
C PRO A 10 -8.50 14.28 -48.05
N SER A 11 -8.23 15.41 -48.70
CA SER A 11 -7.25 16.38 -48.16
C SER A 11 -7.84 17.02 -46.90
N PRO A 12 -7.03 17.36 -45.88
CA PRO A 12 -7.52 18.06 -44.71
C PRO A 12 -8.21 19.36 -45.14
N ILE A 13 -9.39 19.62 -44.57
CA ILE A 13 -10.11 20.87 -44.72
C ILE A 13 -9.14 21.99 -44.31
N LYS A 14 -8.83 22.91 -45.24
CA LYS A 14 -8.18 24.16 -44.87
C LYS A 14 -9.21 24.97 -44.09
N GLU A 15 -9.13 24.95 -42.77
CA GLU A 15 -9.86 25.93 -41.97
C GLU A 15 -9.18 27.29 -42.18
N ASP A 16 -9.88 28.13 -42.93
CA ASP A 16 -9.61 29.55 -43.06
C ASP A 16 -9.43 30.17 -41.67
N GLY A 17 -8.38 30.98 -41.54
CA GLY A 17 -8.01 31.68 -40.32
C GLY A 17 -9.14 32.52 -39.73
N LYS A 18 -9.93 31.92 -38.85
CA LYS A 18 -10.65 32.62 -37.79
C LYS A 18 -10.01 32.23 -36.47
N ILE A 19 -9.23 33.15 -35.93
CA ILE A 19 -8.93 33.14 -34.50
C ILE A 19 -10.28 33.20 -33.80
N SER A 20 -10.72 32.07 -33.26
CA SER A 20 -11.86 31.99 -32.36
C SER A 20 -11.60 33.01 -31.26
N SER A 21 -12.41 34.09 -31.25
CA SER A 21 -12.51 34.97 -30.11
C SER A 21 -13.01 34.12 -28.95
N GLN A 22 -12.08 33.51 -28.20
CA GLN A 22 -12.42 32.79 -26.99
C GLN A 22 -13.12 33.80 -26.08
N SER A 23 -14.43 33.62 -25.94
CA SER A 23 -15.21 34.29 -24.92
C SER A 23 -14.51 34.02 -23.60
N THR A 24 -13.83 35.03 -23.05
CA THR A 24 -13.13 34.90 -21.78
C THR A 24 -14.22 34.82 -20.71
N ALA A 25 -14.72 33.61 -20.47
CA ALA A 25 -15.64 33.35 -19.38
C ALA A 25 -14.84 33.56 -18.09
N VAL A 26 -15.03 34.71 -17.44
CA VAL A 26 -14.44 35.00 -16.14
C VAL A 26 -15.21 34.18 -15.11
N VAL A 27 -14.62 33.07 -14.66
CA VAL A 27 -15.14 32.30 -13.54
C VAL A 27 -14.61 32.92 -12.25
N VAL A 28 -15.47 33.64 -11.52
CA VAL A 28 -15.13 34.16 -10.20
C VAL A 28 -15.38 33.06 -9.17
N LEU A 29 -14.29 32.45 -8.69
CA LEU A 29 -14.37 31.48 -7.60
C LEU A 29 -14.34 32.21 -6.26
N PRO A 30 -15.27 31.92 -5.33
CA PRO A 30 -15.20 32.45 -3.98
C PRO A 30 -13.90 31.97 -3.32
N ARG A 31 -13.12 32.89 -2.78
CA ARG A 31 -11.91 32.56 -2.03
C ARG A 31 -12.32 31.77 -0.79
N SER A 32 -11.85 30.52 -0.68
CA SER A 32 -12.07 29.76 0.56
C SER A 32 -11.43 30.46 1.75
N THR A 33 -12.07 30.36 2.91
CA THR A 33 -11.55 30.84 4.19
C THR A 33 -10.41 29.97 4.70
N ASN A 34 -10.28 28.74 4.21
CA ASN A 34 -9.22 27.81 4.58
C ASN A 34 -8.07 27.87 3.56
N THR A 35 -6.84 28.08 4.03
CA THR A 35 -5.64 28.11 3.20
C THR A 35 -5.10 26.71 2.87
N GLU A 36 -5.51 25.69 3.63
CA GLU A 36 -5.06 24.30 3.48
C GLU A 36 -6.13 23.42 2.81
N SER A 37 -6.78 23.92 1.77
CA SER A 37 -7.78 23.17 1.01
C SER A 37 -7.63 23.37 -0.49
N LEU A 38 -8.11 22.38 -1.24
CA LEU A 38 -8.22 22.39 -2.69
C LEU A 38 -9.68 22.66 -3.06
N THR A 39 -9.92 23.75 -3.77
CA THR A 39 -11.23 24.06 -4.35
C THR A 39 -11.34 23.45 -5.75
N ILE A 40 -12.30 22.55 -5.95
CA ILE A 40 -12.52 21.82 -7.20
C ILE A 40 -13.84 22.29 -7.81
N LEU A 41 -13.80 22.77 -9.05
CA LEU A 41 -14.99 23.07 -9.84
C LEU A 41 -15.22 21.91 -10.82
N ASP A 42 -16.34 21.20 -10.69
CA ASP A 42 -16.75 20.21 -11.70
C ASP A 42 -17.51 20.92 -12.84
N ASN A 43 -16.86 21.05 -14.00
CA ASN A 43 -17.46 21.71 -15.17
C ASN A 43 -18.69 20.99 -15.73
N ARG A 44 -18.93 19.72 -15.38
CA ARG A 44 -20.12 18.97 -15.84
C ARG A 44 -21.37 19.37 -15.07
N THR A 45 -21.21 19.72 -13.80
CA THR A 45 -22.33 20.04 -12.88
C THR A 45 -22.31 21.49 -12.39
N ASN A 46 -21.23 22.23 -12.66
CA ASN A 46 -20.91 23.56 -12.15
C ASN A 46 -20.92 23.65 -10.61
N LYS A 47 -20.74 22.52 -9.93
CA LYS A 47 -20.65 22.45 -8.47
C LYS A 47 -19.21 22.67 -8.01
N ILE A 48 -19.08 23.43 -6.94
CA ILE A 48 -17.81 23.69 -6.27
C ILE A 48 -17.71 22.76 -5.06
N TYR A 49 -16.58 22.09 -4.93
CA TYR A 49 -16.24 21.19 -3.84
C TYR A 49 -14.96 21.67 -3.17
N GLU A 50 -14.84 21.40 -1.87
CA GLU A 50 -13.66 21.73 -1.10
C GLU A 50 -13.09 20.47 -0.46
N VAL A 51 -11.81 20.20 -0.71
CA VAL A 51 -11.10 19.02 -0.21
C VAL A 51 -9.95 19.47 0.67
N PRO A 52 -9.86 19.04 1.95
CA PRO A 52 -8.77 19.44 2.82
C PRO A 52 -7.45 18.77 2.39
N ILE A 53 -6.35 19.51 2.50
CA ILE A 53 -4.99 19.00 2.28
C ILE A 53 -4.40 18.70 3.66
N THR A 54 -3.98 17.45 3.89
CA THR A 54 -3.28 17.06 5.13
C THR A 54 -1.98 16.34 4.77
N ASN A 55 -0.86 16.75 5.37
CA ASN A 55 0.47 16.18 5.08
C ASN A 55 0.81 16.14 3.58
N ASN A 56 0.42 17.19 2.83
CA ASN A 56 0.57 17.25 1.37
C ASN A 56 -0.16 16.12 0.61
N THR A 57 -1.22 15.57 1.20
CA THR A 57 -2.09 14.55 0.61
C THR A 57 -3.55 14.97 0.67
N ILE A 58 -4.35 14.46 -0.27
CA ILE A 58 -5.80 14.67 -0.31
C ILE A 58 -6.54 13.33 -0.15
N PRO A 59 -7.62 13.28 0.65
CA PRO A 59 -8.39 12.04 0.79
C PRO A 59 -9.10 11.67 -0.51
N ALA A 60 -8.73 10.54 -1.11
CA ALA A 60 -9.35 10.05 -2.36
C ALA A 60 -10.87 9.81 -2.21
N ILE A 61 -11.34 9.49 -1.00
CA ILE A 61 -12.75 9.26 -0.69
C ILE A 61 -13.61 10.51 -0.99
N LYS A 62 -13.05 11.71 -0.85
CA LYS A 62 -13.77 12.97 -1.12
C LYS A 62 -14.15 13.14 -2.59
N PHE A 63 -13.40 12.56 -3.51
CA PHE A 63 -13.78 12.58 -4.93
C PHE A 63 -15.06 11.80 -5.22
N LYS A 64 -15.44 10.86 -4.35
CA LYS A 64 -16.71 10.13 -4.49
C LYS A 64 -17.93 11.04 -4.32
N GLU A 65 -17.80 12.16 -3.62
CA GLU A 65 -18.86 13.17 -3.47
C GLU A 65 -19.12 13.94 -4.78
N ILE A 66 -18.15 13.91 -5.71
CA ILE A 66 -18.23 14.54 -7.02
C ILE A 66 -18.86 13.55 -8.00
N SER A 67 -20.17 13.64 -8.19
CA SER A 67 -20.92 12.83 -9.15
C SER A 67 -21.52 13.68 -10.26
N ALA A 68 -21.58 13.11 -11.46
CA ALA A 68 -22.20 13.74 -12.62
C ALA A 68 -22.99 12.69 -13.40
N ASN A 69 -24.05 13.11 -14.08
CA ASN A 69 -24.77 12.25 -14.99
C ASN A 69 -23.84 11.84 -16.14
N GLY A 70 -23.95 10.59 -16.59
CA GLY A 70 -23.17 10.06 -17.71
C GLY A 70 -23.29 10.95 -18.94
N GLY A 71 -22.15 11.31 -19.54
CA GLY A 71 -22.11 12.07 -20.78
C GLY A 71 -22.52 11.21 -21.99
N PRO A 72 -22.75 11.80 -23.18
CA PRO A 72 -23.02 11.04 -24.39
C PRO A 72 -21.87 10.06 -24.68
N GLY A 73 -22.15 8.75 -24.63
CA GLY A 73 -21.14 7.69 -24.83
C GLY A 73 -20.51 7.11 -23.56
N SER A 74 -20.95 7.50 -22.36
CA SER A 74 -20.55 6.84 -21.10
C SER A 74 -21.10 5.42 -21.03
N ARG A 75 -20.30 4.48 -20.50
CA ARG A 75 -20.75 3.11 -20.28
C ARG A 75 -21.34 2.97 -18.88
N GLU A 76 -22.16 1.94 -18.65
CA GLU A 76 -22.76 1.72 -17.32
C GLU A 76 -21.68 1.40 -16.26
N GLU A 77 -20.58 0.75 -16.66
CA GLU A 77 -19.46 0.38 -15.80
C GLU A 77 -18.65 1.59 -15.29
N ASP A 78 -18.74 2.74 -15.96
CA ASP A 78 -18.08 3.96 -15.50
C ASP A 78 -18.74 4.51 -14.23
N GLU A 79 -19.96 4.06 -13.90
CA GLU A 79 -20.74 4.39 -12.71
C GLU A 79 -20.68 5.89 -12.34
N SER A 80 -20.80 6.79 -13.32
CA SER A 80 -20.59 8.24 -13.13
C SER A 80 -21.47 8.86 -12.02
N ASN A 81 -22.62 8.24 -11.75
CA ASN A 81 -23.55 8.63 -10.68
C ASN A 81 -23.07 8.26 -9.27
N LYS A 82 -22.14 7.30 -9.12
CA LYS A 82 -21.64 6.81 -7.82
C LYS A 82 -20.39 7.55 -7.32
N GLY A 83 -19.90 8.53 -8.07
CA GLY A 83 -18.79 9.41 -7.69
C GLY A 83 -17.53 9.25 -8.55
N LEU A 84 -16.69 10.29 -8.55
CA LEU A 84 -15.43 10.31 -9.28
C LEU A 84 -14.41 9.37 -8.62
N ARG A 85 -13.62 8.69 -9.46
CA ARG A 85 -12.55 7.79 -9.05
C ARG A 85 -11.19 8.37 -9.42
N VAL A 86 -10.19 8.11 -8.59
CA VAL A 86 -8.80 8.41 -8.91
C VAL A 86 -8.23 7.23 -9.68
N TYR A 87 -7.72 7.48 -10.88
CA TYR A 87 -7.01 6.49 -11.68
C TYR A 87 -5.52 6.75 -11.58
N ASP A 88 -4.81 5.89 -10.85
CA ASP A 88 -3.36 5.94 -10.65
C ASP A 88 -2.79 4.51 -10.77
N PRO A 89 -2.42 4.07 -11.98
CA PRO A 89 -1.90 2.72 -12.18
C PRO A 89 -0.60 2.53 -11.38
N ALA A 90 -0.54 1.45 -10.61
CA ALA A 90 0.57 1.13 -9.71
C ALA A 90 0.81 2.13 -8.56
N PHE A 91 -0.16 3.00 -8.25
CA PHE A 91 -0.10 3.93 -7.11
C PHE A 91 1.13 4.85 -7.12
N GLN A 92 1.55 5.33 -8.31
CA GLN A 92 2.78 6.10 -8.45
C GLN A 92 2.75 7.43 -7.69
N ASN A 93 1.57 8.01 -7.50
CA ASN A 93 1.38 9.28 -6.78
C ASN A 93 0.35 9.18 -5.64
N THR A 94 0.00 7.95 -5.23
CA THR A 94 -1.02 7.71 -4.20
C THR A 94 -0.39 7.26 -2.90
N ALA A 95 -0.56 8.05 -1.83
CA ALA A 95 -0.22 7.64 -0.48
C ALA A 95 -1.29 6.65 0.06
N VAL A 96 -0.94 5.37 0.18
CA VAL A 96 -1.88 4.29 0.55
C VAL A 96 -2.03 4.14 2.07
N CYS A 97 -0.95 4.31 2.83
CA CYS A 97 -0.98 4.11 4.27
C CYS A 97 -0.10 5.14 5.00
N GLN A 98 -0.47 5.43 6.25
CA GLN A 98 0.37 6.20 7.15
C GLN A 98 1.22 5.22 7.97
N SER A 99 2.54 5.36 7.87
CA SER A 99 3.49 4.55 8.63
C SER A 99 4.43 5.44 9.44
N LYS A 100 4.76 4.98 10.65
CA LYS A 100 5.80 5.57 11.51
C LYS A 100 7.07 4.72 11.56
N ILE A 101 7.17 3.69 10.71
CA ILE A 101 8.22 2.67 10.79
C ILE A 101 9.47 3.11 10.01
N THR A 102 9.31 3.44 8.74
CA THR A 102 10.42 3.75 7.84
C THR A 102 10.17 5.03 7.07
N TYR A 103 11.22 5.80 6.85
CA TYR A 103 11.25 6.93 5.93
C TYR A 103 12.26 6.63 4.82
N ILE A 104 11.83 6.80 3.58
CA ILE A 104 12.64 6.55 2.38
C ILE A 104 12.59 7.80 1.53
N ASN A 105 13.75 8.34 1.20
CA ASN A 105 13.91 9.38 0.19
C ASN A 105 14.79 8.79 -0.93
N GLY A 106 14.15 8.46 -2.06
CA GLY A 106 14.82 7.85 -3.20
C GLY A 106 15.85 8.76 -3.85
N ASP A 107 15.50 10.03 -4.08
CA ASP A 107 16.37 11.01 -4.75
C ASP A 107 17.61 11.34 -3.91
N GLY A 108 17.43 11.46 -2.60
CA GLY A 108 18.52 11.73 -1.66
C GLY A 108 19.28 10.48 -1.19
N GLY A 109 18.84 9.28 -1.58
CA GLY A 109 19.40 8.02 -1.09
C GLY A 109 19.32 7.84 0.43
N VAL A 110 18.35 8.46 1.10
CA VAL A 110 18.24 8.45 2.57
C VAL A 110 17.23 7.40 3.01
N LEU A 111 17.68 6.45 3.84
CA LEU A 111 16.83 5.46 4.51
C LEU A 111 16.92 5.65 6.02
N ARG A 112 15.76 5.78 6.68
CA ARG A 112 15.68 5.90 8.15
C ARG A 112 14.68 4.91 8.72
N TYR A 113 15.07 4.23 9.79
CA TYR A 113 14.21 3.35 10.59
C TYR A 113 13.89 4.03 11.90
N ARG A 114 12.60 4.30 12.15
CA ARG A 114 12.12 5.06 13.33
C ARG A 114 12.87 6.38 13.57
N GLY A 115 13.38 7.01 12.51
CA GLY A 115 14.18 8.23 12.55
C GLY A 115 15.70 8.03 12.57
N TYR A 116 16.20 6.83 12.87
CA TYR A 116 17.63 6.52 12.86
C TYR A 116 18.13 6.24 11.43
N PRO A 117 19.27 6.84 11.00
CA PRO A 117 19.91 6.48 9.73
C PRO A 117 20.31 5.01 9.68
N ILE A 118 20.18 4.38 8.51
CA ILE A 118 20.47 2.95 8.35
C ILE A 118 21.94 2.62 8.62
N GLU A 119 22.86 3.52 8.28
CA GLU A 119 24.31 3.34 8.44
C GLU A 119 24.67 3.19 9.93
N GLN A 120 24.03 4.00 10.78
CA GLN A 120 24.23 3.95 12.21
C GLN A 120 23.75 2.62 12.80
N LEU A 121 22.60 2.12 12.35
CA LEU A 121 22.05 0.85 12.83
C LEU A 121 22.88 -0.33 12.34
N ALA A 122 23.37 -0.29 11.11
CA ALA A 122 24.21 -1.35 10.54
C ALA A 122 25.57 -1.48 11.27
N GLU A 123 26.17 -0.36 11.69
CA GLU A 123 27.47 -0.38 12.39
C GLU A 123 27.36 -0.68 13.89
N LYS A 124 26.30 -0.21 14.55
CA LYS A 124 26.23 -0.15 16.02
C LYS A 124 25.18 -1.05 16.65
N SER A 125 24.33 -1.68 15.86
CA SER A 125 23.21 -2.49 16.36
C SER A 125 23.22 -3.90 15.78
N THR A 126 22.62 -4.81 16.52
CA THR A 126 22.39 -6.20 16.11
C THR A 126 21.04 -6.36 15.42
N TYR A 127 20.88 -7.44 14.66
CA TYR A 127 19.62 -7.78 14.00
C TYR A 127 18.41 -7.76 14.96
N LEU A 128 18.56 -8.34 16.17
CA LEU A 128 17.47 -8.41 17.14
C LEU A 128 17.12 -7.04 17.73
N GLU A 129 18.10 -6.15 17.93
CA GLU A 129 17.84 -4.77 18.38
C GLU A 129 17.08 -3.97 17.32
N VAL A 130 17.48 -4.12 16.04
CA VAL A 130 16.78 -3.47 14.92
C VAL A 130 15.37 -4.04 14.74
N ALA A 131 15.19 -5.35 14.88
CA ALA A 131 13.86 -5.98 14.85
C ALA A 131 12.96 -5.43 15.96
N TYR A 132 13.49 -5.32 17.18
CA TYR A 132 12.78 -4.73 18.31
C TYR A 132 12.39 -3.27 18.01
N LEU A 133 13.32 -2.46 17.52
CA LEU A 133 13.09 -1.06 17.12
C LEU A 133 11.96 -0.92 16.10
N LEU A 134 11.95 -1.76 15.06
CA LEU A 134 10.93 -1.67 14.01
C LEU A 134 9.54 -2.04 14.54
N ILE A 135 9.45 -3.07 15.39
CA ILE A 135 8.19 -3.57 15.94
C ILE A 135 7.64 -2.62 17.02
N TYR A 136 8.45 -2.26 18.01
CA TYR A 136 8.01 -1.53 19.21
C TYR A 136 8.24 -0.02 19.14
N GLY A 137 9.11 0.45 18.24
CA GLY A 137 9.30 1.87 17.95
C GLY A 137 10.52 2.52 18.60
N GLU A 138 11.11 1.90 19.63
CA GLU A 138 12.28 2.41 20.35
C GLU A 138 13.35 1.33 20.47
N LEU A 139 14.61 1.74 20.68
CA LEU A 139 15.70 0.81 20.93
C LEU A 139 15.53 0.16 22.31
N PRO A 140 15.80 -1.15 22.44
CA PRO A 140 15.59 -1.84 23.70
C PRO A 140 16.63 -1.43 24.75
N SER A 141 16.22 -1.36 26.02
CA SER A 141 17.16 -1.36 27.15
C SER A 141 17.83 -2.74 27.28
N LYS A 142 18.96 -2.81 28.00
CA LYS A 142 19.70 -4.08 28.21
C LYS A 142 18.82 -5.20 28.79
N SER A 143 17.91 -4.89 29.71
CA SER A 143 17.00 -5.88 30.29
C SER A 143 15.96 -6.35 29.28
N GLN A 144 15.35 -5.43 28.53
CA GLN A 144 14.38 -5.76 27.48
C GLN A 144 15.03 -6.59 26.37
N TYR A 145 16.25 -6.25 25.97
CA TYR A 145 17.01 -6.99 24.96
C TYR A 145 17.24 -8.44 25.40
N SER A 146 17.70 -8.65 26.64
CA SER A 146 17.93 -10.01 27.17
C SER A 146 16.65 -10.85 27.18
N ILE A 147 15.52 -10.27 27.60
CA ILE A 147 14.21 -10.94 27.59
C ILE A 147 13.80 -11.26 26.16
N PHE A 148 13.86 -10.28 25.26
CA PHE A 148 13.47 -10.44 23.87
C PHE A 148 14.31 -11.50 23.16
N SER A 149 15.63 -11.46 23.33
CA SER A 149 16.55 -12.46 22.79
C SER A 149 16.23 -13.85 23.33
N HIS A 150 15.98 -13.98 24.63
CA HIS A 150 15.62 -15.27 25.23
C HIS A 150 14.31 -15.82 24.64
N GLU A 151 13.27 -14.99 24.53
CA GLU A 151 11.98 -15.39 23.96
C GLU A 151 12.11 -15.81 22.49
N VAL A 152 12.88 -15.08 21.69
CA VAL A 152 13.12 -15.44 20.28
C VAL A 152 13.88 -16.77 20.18
N MET A 153 14.94 -16.95 20.98
CA MET A 153 15.73 -18.19 20.98
C MET A 153 14.92 -19.40 21.46
N HIS A 154 14.04 -19.21 22.45
CA HIS A 154 13.17 -20.26 22.95
C HIS A 154 12.20 -20.80 21.87
N HIS A 155 11.79 -19.94 20.93
CA HIS A 155 10.84 -20.28 19.88
C HIS A 155 11.47 -20.77 18.56
N THR A 156 12.77 -21.09 18.55
CA THR A 156 13.50 -21.57 17.35
C THR A 156 13.12 -22.98 16.90
N PHE A 157 12.61 -23.82 17.81
CA PHE A 157 12.25 -25.21 17.52
C PHE A 157 11.09 -25.31 16.53
N VAL A 158 11.25 -26.13 15.49
CA VAL A 158 10.21 -26.41 14.49
C VAL A 158 9.59 -27.78 14.76
N HIS A 159 8.29 -27.92 14.51
CA HIS A 159 7.59 -29.19 14.68
C HIS A 159 8.06 -30.20 13.62
N PHE A 160 8.28 -31.46 14.01
CA PHE A 160 8.81 -32.52 13.14
C PHE A 160 8.06 -32.67 11.81
N ASN A 161 6.73 -32.58 11.81
CA ASN A 161 5.89 -32.64 10.60
C ASN A 161 6.27 -31.59 9.54
N VAL A 162 6.77 -30.42 9.93
CA VAL A 162 7.22 -29.39 8.97
C VAL A 162 8.54 -29.82 8.34
N THR A 163 9.44 -30.45 9.10
CA THR A 163 10.66 -31.06 8.57
C THR A 163 10.34 -32.20 7.61
N GLU A 164 9.32 -33.01 7.91
CA GLU A 164 8.87 -34.06 6.99
C GLU A 164 8.33 -33.46 5.68
N LEU A 165 7.52 -32.40 5.77
CA LEU A 165 7.05 -31.65 4.60
C LEU A 165 8.23 -31.12 3.76
N MET A 166 9.25 -30.55 4.40
CA MET A 166 10.44 -30.06 3.69
C MET A 166 11.15 -31.17 2.90
N ARG A 167 11.18 -32.40 3.43
CA ARG A 167 11.76 -33.57 2.75
C ARG A 167 10.94 -34.06 1.55
N LYS A 168 9.69 -33.63 1.40
CA LYS A 168 8.82 -34.02 0.27
C LYS A 168 8.99 -33.11 -0.94
N PHE A 169 9.64 -31.96 -0.81
CA PHE A 169 9.96 -31.16 -1.99
C PHE A 169 10.96 -31.89 -2.88
N ASN A 170 10.81 -31.69 -4.18
CA ASN A 170 11.80 -32.17 -5.14
C ASN A 170 13.13 -31.46 -4.90
N TYR A 171 14.23 -32.11 -5.30
CA TYR A 171 15.58 -31.58 -5.15
C TYR A 171 15.84 -30.30 -5.96
N ASP A 172 15.01 -30.03 -6.98
CA ASP A 172 15.08 -28.85 -7.86
C ASP A 172 14.08 -27.75 -7.49
N ALA A 173 13.34 -27.92 -6.39
CA ALA A 173 12.36 -26.95 -5.95
C ALA A 173 13.03 -25.61 -5.61
N HIS A 174 12.43 -24.51 -6.09
CA HIS A 174 12.95 -23.17 -5.82
C HIS A 174 12.90 -22.88 -4.30
N PRO A 175 14.01 -22.46 -3.66
CA PRO A 175 14.08 -22.28 -2.20
C PRO A 175 13.01 -21.37 -1.62
N MET A 176 12.67 -20.27 -2.31
CA MET A 176 11.59 -19.39 -1.87
C MET A 176 10.22 -20.06 -1.89
N GLY A 177 9.96 -20.99 -2.82
CA GLY A 177 8.72 -21.76 -2.85
C GLY A 177 8.64 -22.70 -1.64
N MET A 178 9.73 -23.41 -1.36
CA MET A 178 9.84 -24.27 -0.17
C MET A 178 9.64 -23.47 1.12
N PHE A 179 10.28 -22.31 1.23
CA PHE A 179 10.18 -21.42 2.39
C PHE A 179 8.75 -20.90 2.62
N ILE A 180 8.09 -20.39 1.57
CA ILE A 180 6.70 -19.91 1.67
C ILE A 180 5.76 -21.05 2.07
N SER A 181 5.90 -22.23 1.44
CA SER A 181 5.11 -23.41 1.80
C SER A 181 5.37 -23.88 3.23
N GLY A 182 6.62 -23.80 3.71
CA GLY A 182 6.98 -24.12 5.09
C GLY A 182 6.37 -23.17 6.11
N ILE A 183 6.42 -21.86 5.87
CA ILE A 183 5.75 -20.85 6.72
C ILE A 183 4.24 -21.06 6.70
N SER A 184 3.67 -21.32 5.52
CA SER A 184 2.24 -21.60 5.38
C SER A 184 1.83 -22.84 6.19
N ALA A 185 2.61 -23.93 6.11
CA ALA A 185 2.37 -25.12 6.92
C ALA A 185 2.48 -24.83 8.42
N LEU A 186 3.47 -24.05 8.85
CA LEU A 186 3.63 -23.63 10.25
C LEU A 186 2.39 -22.90 10.80
N SER A 187 1.69 -22.13 9.96
CA SER A 187 0.45 -21.44 10.38
C SER A 187 -0.65 -22.40 10.85
N THR A 188 -0.68 -23.63 10.32
CA THR A 188 -1.70 -24.64 10.67
C THR A 188 -1.51 -25.25 12.06
N PHE A 189 -0.28 -25.21 12.60
CA PHE A 189 0.03 -25.72 13.95
C PHE A 189 -0.38 -24.73 15.06
N HIS A 190 -0.84 -23.54 14.70
CA HIS A 190 -1.21 -22.47 15.62
C HIS A 190 -2.63 -21.99 15.34
N PRO A 191 -3.67 -22.82 15.59
CA PRO A 191 -5.07 -22.44 15.35
C PRO A 191 -5.50 -21.24 16.21
N ASP A 192 -4.83 -21.03 17.35
CA ASP A 192 -4.96 -19.86 18.22
C ASP A 192 -4.58 -18.54 17.52
N ALA A 193 -3.75 -18.60 16.49
CA ALA A 193 -3.33 -17.45 15.70
C ALA A 193 -4.25 -17.14 14.52
N ASN A 194 -5.21 -18.01 14.22
CA ASN A 194 -6.09 -17.83 13.07
C ASN A 194 -7.31 -16.97 13.46
N PRO A 195 -7.45 -15.73 12.94
CA PRO A 195 -8.57 -14.86 13.29
C PRO A 195 -9.93 -15.40 12.84
N ALA A 196 -9.97 -16.32 11.86
CA ALA A 196 -11.20 -16.97 11.42
C ALA A 196 -11.67 -18.10 12.36
N LEU A 197 -10.76 -18.68 13.16
CA LEU A 197 -11.06 -19.77 14.09
C LEU A 197 -11.14 -19.30 15.55
N ALA A 198 -10.54 -18.15 15.87
CA ALA A 198 -10.54 -17.62 17.22
C ALA A 198 -11.95 -17.16 17.63
N VAL A 199 -12.36 -17.51 18.87
CA VAL A 199 -13.67 -17.19 19.47
C VAL A 199 -13.98 -15.69 19.46
N ASN A 200 -12.96 -14.83 19.41
CA ASN A 200 -13.08 -13.37 19.42
C ASN A 200 -12.96 -12.73 18.00
N GLY A 201 -13.01 -13.53 16.93
CA GLY A 201 -13.09 -13.04 15.54
C GLY A 201 -11.91 -12.17 15.06
N SER A 202 -12.20 -11.31 14.07
CA SER A 202 -11.27 -10.46 13.31
C SER A 202 -10.41 -9.50 14.14
N ASP A 203 -10.74 -9.28 15.42
CA ASP A 203 -10.05 -8.33 16.29
C ASP A 203 -8.98 -8.98 17.18
N LEU A 204 -8.66 -10.27 16.97
CA LEU A 204 -7.60 -11.00 17.68
C LEU A 204 -6.30 -10.18 17.82
N PHE A 205 -5.85 -9.55 16.72
CA PHE A 205 -4.59 -8.81 16.69
C PHE A 205 -4.67 -7.37 17.24
N LYS A 206 -5.89 -6.84 17.40
CA LYS A 206 -6.12 -5.53 18.01
C LYS A 206 -6.29 -5.62 19.52
N LEU A 207 -7.01 -6.64 19.99
CA LEU A 207 -7.41 -6.79 21.39
C LEU A 207 -6.39 -7.59 22.21
N ASN A 208 -5.68 -8.54 21.60
CA ASN A 208 -4.78 -9.43 22.32
C ASN A 208 -3.31 -9.20 21.93
N GLU A 209 -2.67 -8.25 22.61
CA GLU A 209 -1.26 -7.94 22.42
C GLU A 209 -0.35 -9.14 22.74
N THR A 210 -0.65 -9.92 23.79
CA THR A 210 0.14 -11.09 24.17
C THR A 210 0.15 -12.15 23.07
N ALA A 211 -1.01 -12.42 22.47
CA ALA A 211 -1.10 -13.36 21.35
C ALA A 211 -0.31 -12.87 20.13
N ARG A 212 -0.40 -11.58 19.80
CA ARG A 212 0.36 -10.97 18.71
C ARG A 212 1.88 -11.07 18.95
N ASN A 213 2.35 -10.70 20.14
CA ASN A 213 3.76 -10.78 20.52
C ASN A 213 4.28 -12.22 20.47
N LYS A 214 3.48 -13.19 20.92
CA LYS A 214 3.83 -14.61 20.82
C LYS A 214 4.03 -15.06 19.37
N GLN A 215 3.19 -14.62 18.43
CA GLN A 215 3.39 -14.95 17.01
C GLN A 215 4.61 -14.25 16.41
N ILE A 216 4.90 -13.02 16.84
CA ILE A 216 6.13 -12.30 16.45
C ILE A 216 7.36 -13.10 16.87
N PHE A 217 7.45 -13.55 18.13
CA PHE A 217 8.59 -14.34 18.61
C PHE A 217 8.72 -15.67 17.85
N ARG A 218 7.60 -16.35 17.59
CA ARG A 218 7.57 -17.58 16.79
C ARG A 218 8.08 -17.35 15.36
N LEU A 219 7.65 -16.29 14.70
CA LEU A 219 8.10 -15.98 13.35
C LEU A 219 9.58 -15.62 13.32
N LEU A 220 10.04 -14.72 14.22
CA LEU A 220 11.45 -14.34 14.29
C LEU A 220 12.36 -15.53 14.64
N GLY A 221 11.94 -16.42 15.53
CA GLY A 221 12.72 -17.59 15.94
C GLY A 221 12.72 -18.73 14.91
N LYS A 222 11.57 -19.06 14.31
CA LYS A 222 11.44 -20.20 13.39
C LYS A 222 11.90 -19.90 11.97
N THR A 223 11.85 -18.63 11.55
CA THR A 223 12.23 -18.24 10.18
C THR A 223 13.67 -18.62 9.84
N PRO A 224 14.68 -18.32 10.69
CA PRO A 224 16.05 -18.79 10.45
C PRO A 224 16.18 -20.32 10.40
N THR A 225 15.49 -21.04 11.29
CA THR A 225 15.52 -22.51 11.32
C THR A 225 14.89 -23.14 10.08
N LEU A 226 13.88 -22.50 9.48
CA LEU A 226 13.23 -22.98 8.26
C LEU A 226 14.05 -22.63 7.00
N ALA A 227 14.79 -21.52 7.04
CA ALA A 227 15.65 -21.09 5.95
C ALA A 227 16.97 -21.89 5.89
N ALA A 228 17.41 -22.45 7.00
CA ALA A 228 18.59 -23.31 7.12
C ALA A 228 18.29 -24.76 6.69
#